data_AF-A0A6F8YPY2-F1
#
_entry.id   AF-A0A6F8YPY2-F1
#
_cell.length_a   1.000
_cell.length_b   1.000
_cell.length_c   1.000
_cell.angle_alpha   90.00
_cell.angle_beta   90.00
_cell.angle_gamma   90.00
#
_symmetry.space_group_name_H-M   'P 1'
#
loop_
_entity.id
_entity.type
_entity.pdbx_description
1 polymer ?
#
loop_
_entity_poly.entity_id
_entity_poly.type
_entity_poly.pdbx_seq_one_letter_code
_entity_poly.pdbx_strand_id
1 'polypeptide(L)' 'MLRQWRRLLVTLAPVVAVFVAWDLLAIAAGHWTFDPAQTTGVVFPGGLPLDELLFFVVVPICAVLGFEAVRKVLGDR' A
#
# COMPACT_ATOMS: atom_id res chain seq x y z
N MET A 1 18.62 -5.71 2.42
CA MET A 1 17.33 -5.47 3.09
C MET A 1 16.31 -6.62 3.02
N LEU A 2 16.30 -7.50 2.00
CA LEU A 2 15.38 -8.67 1.97
C LEU A 2 15.48 -9.60 3.20
N ARG A 3 16.59 -9.57 3.94
CA ARG A 3 16.78 -10.28 5.22
C ARG A 3 16.09 -9.65 6.44
N GLN A 4 15.51 -8.46 6.31
CA GLN A 4 14.86 -7.71 7.41
C GLN A 4 13.38 -7.42 7.11
N TRP A 5 12.66 -8.44 6.64
CA TRP A 5 11.21 -8.37 6.36
C TRP A 5 10.42 -7.76 7.53
N ARG A 6 10.84 -7.98 8.78
CA ARG A 6 10.26 -7.35 9.98
C ARG A 6 10.33 -5.83 9.97
N ARG A 7 11.44 -5.23 9.52
CA ARG A 7 11.58 -3.77 9.45
C ARG A 7 10.70 -3.20 8.35
N LEU A 8 10.63 -3.87 7.20
CA LEU A 8 9.73 -3.51 6.11
C LEU A 8 8.27 -3.52 6.57
N LEU A 9 7.85 -4.55 7.31
CA LEU A 9 6.50 -4.61 7.87
C LEU A 9 6.21 -3.47 8.85
N VAL A 10 7.16 -3.12 9.71
CA VAL A 10 6.99 -1.98 10.64
C VAL A 10 6.89 -0.65 9.89
N THR A 11 7.58 -0.49 8.76
CA THR A 11 7.45 0.69 7.90
C THR A 11 6.13 0.72 7.14
N LEU A 12 5.65 -0.43 6.65
CA LEU A 12 4.40 -0.55 5.90
C LEU A 12 3.17 -0.43 6.79
N ALA A 13 3.19 -0.98 8.00
CA ALA A 13 2.05 -1.02 8.90
C ALA A 13 1.38 0.36 9.13
N PRO A 14 2.09 1.44 9.48
CA PRO A 14 1.46 2.74 9.67
C PRO A 14 0.89 3.30 8.36
N VAL A 15 1.57 3.08 7.23
CA VAL A 15 1.11 3.52 5.91
C VAL A 15 -0.21 2.84 5.57
N VAL A 16 -0.22 1.51 5.57
CA VAL A 16 -1.41 0.71 5.27
C VAL A 16 -2.55 1.06 6.23
N ALA A 17 -2.28 1.18 7.54
CA ALA A 17 -3.31 1.49 8.52
C ALA A 17 -3.97 2.85 8.29
N VAL A 18 -3.18 3.90 8.02
CA VAL A 18 -3.71 5.26 7.80
C VAL A 18 -4.51 5.32 6.51
N PHE A 19 -3.98 4.78 5.41
CA PHE A 19 -4.66 4.85 4.11
C PHE A 19 -5.91 3.99 4.05
N VAL A 20 -5.89 2.77 4.60
CA VAL A 20 -7.09 1.93 4.71
C VAL A 20 -8.16 2.62 5.55
N ALA A 21 -7.80 3.21 6.70
CA ALA A 21 -8.77 3.91 7.54
C ALA A 21 -9.38 5.12 6.81
N TRP A 22 -8.56 5.88 6.09
CA TRP A 22 -9.01 7.03 5.31
C TRP A 22 -9.98 6.64 4.19
N ASP A 23 -9.65 5.61 3.42
CA ASP A 23 -10.49 5.14 2.31
C ASP A 23 -11.83 4.61 2.83
N LEU A 24 -11.82 3.82 3.89
CA LEU A 24 -13.05 3.33 4.51
C LEU A 24 -13.94 4.49 4.99
N LEU A 25 -13.36 5.57 5.54
CA LEU A 25 -14.11 6.76 5.92
C LEU A 25 -14.68 7.50 4.69
N ALA A 26 -13.91 7.61 3.61
CA ALA A 26 -14.36 8.25 2.38
C ALA A 26 -15.50 7.48 1.70
N ILE A 27 -15.42 6.14 1.70
CA ILE A 27 -16.49 5.26 1.20
C ILE A 27 -17.73 5.37 2.09
N ALA A 28 -17.56 5.32 3.42
CA ALA A 28 -18.66 5.45 4.37
C ALA A 28 -19.37 6.81 4.28
N ALA A 29 -18.63 7.88 3.96
CA ALA A 29 -19.18 9.21 3.71
C ALA A 29 -19.82 9.38 2.32
N GLY A 30 -19.69 8.39 1.43
CA GLY A 30 -20.17 8.48 0.04
C GLY A 30 -19.36 9.45 -0.83
N HIS A 31 -18.18 9.89 -0.36
CA HIS A 31 -17.27 10.75 -1.13
C HIS A 31 -16.50 9.96 -2.19
N TRP A 32 -16.35 8.65 -1.99
CA TRP A 32 -15.57 7.79 -2.86
C TRP A 32 -16.26 6.46 -3.11
N THR A 33 -16.13 5.95 -4.32
CA THR A 33 -16.66 4.63 -4.73
C THR A 33 -15.71 4.00 -5.74
N PHE A 34 -15.59 2.67 -5.71
CA PHE A 34 -14.77 1.92 -6.67
C PHE A 34 -15.67 1.32 -7.75
N ASP A 35 -15.23 1.40 -9.00
CA ASP A 35 -15.90 0.76 -10.13
C ASP A 35 -15.66 -0.76 -10.11
N PRO A 36 -16.68 -1.60 -9.90
CA PRO A 36 -16.52 -3.05 -9.87
C PRO A 36 -15.98 -3.62 -11.18
N ALA A 37 -16.20 -2.96 -12.32
CA ALA A 37 -15.70 -3.41 -13.62
C ALA A 37 -14.17 -3.24 -13.78
N GLN A 38 -13.54 -2.43 -12.92
CA GLN A 38 -12.10 -2.13 -12.93
C GLN A 38 -11.35 -2.79 -11.77
N THR A 39 -12.02 -3.62 -10.97
CA THR A 39 -11.41 -4.32 -9.83
C THR A 39 -11.46 -5.83 -10.04
N THR A 40 -10.65 -6.56 -9.27
CA THR A 40 -10.64 -8.03 -9.31
C THR A 40 -11.93 -8.68 -8.78
N GLY A 41 -12.89 -7.90 -8.30
CA GLY A 41 -14.14 -8.37 -7.70
C GLY A 41 -14.01 -8.85 -6.26
N VAL A 42 -12.80 -8.86 -5.69
CA VAL A 42 -12.57 -9.17 -4.28
C VAL A 42 -12.68 -7.89 -3.46
N VAL A 43 -13.72 -7.80 -2.63
CA VAL A 43 -14.01 -6.61 -1.82
C VAL A 43 -14.06 -6.98 -0.34
N PHE A 44 -13.31 -6.24 0.47
CA PHE A 44 -13.29 -6.35 1.92
C PHE A 44 -14.47 -5.64 2.58
N PRO A 45 -14.83 -5.99 3.83
CA PRO A 45 -15.87 -5.28 4.57
C PRO A 45 -15.57 -3.77 4.61
N GLY A 46 -16.60 -2.97 4.33
CA GLY A 46 -16.47 -1.51 4.18
C GLY A 46 -16.24 -1.02 2.75
N GLY A 47 -16.25 -1.91 1.75
CA GLY A 47 -16.24 -1.54 0.33
C GLY A 47 -14.86 -1.33 -0.27
N LEU A 48 -13.79 -1.67 0.46
CA LEU A 48 -12.41 -1.55 0.00
C LEU A 48 -12.03 -2.75 -0.89
N PRO A 49 -11.67 -2.55 -2.17
CA PRO A 49 -11.23 -3.64 -3.03
C PRO A 49 -9.84 -4.14 -2.67
N LEU A 50 -9.55 -5.41 -2.98
CA LEU A 50 -8.22 -6.01 -2.79
C LEU A 50 -7.14 -5.24 -3.55
N ASP A 51 -7.46 -4.76 -4.74
CA ASP A 51 -6.60 -3.95 -5.59
C ASP A 51 -6.04 -2.73 -4.84
N GLU A 52 -6.88 -2.03 -4.06
CA GLU A 52 -6.48 -0.85 -3.29
C GLU A 52 -5.59 -1.21 -2.09
N LEU A 53 -5.92 -2.30 -1.39
CA LEU A 53 -5.07 -2.79 -0.30
C LEU A 53 -3.68 -3.19 -0.83
N LEU A 54 -3.62 -3.85 -1.99
CA LEU A 54 -2.37 -4.20 -2.64
C LEU A 54 -1.62 -2.96 -3.12
N PHE A 55 -2.31 -1.92 -3.58
CA PHE A 55 -1.70 -0.64 -3.93
C PHE A 55 -0.93 -0.03 -2.74
N PHE A 56 -1.55 0.03 -1.56
CA PHE A 56 -0.90 0.53 -0.33
C PHE A 56 0.29 -0.30 0.14
N VAL A 57 0.43 -1.55 -0.31
CA VAL A 57 1.56 -2.41 0.05
C VAL A 57 2.65 -2.39 -1.02
N VAL A 58 2.28 -2.57 -2.29
CA VAL A 58 3.22 -2.73 -3.40
C VAL A 58 3.93 -1.42 -3.71
N VAL A 59 3.21 -0.30 -3.75
CA VAL A 59 3.80 0.99 -4.11
C VAL A 59 4.92 1.42 -3.14
N PRO A 60 4.73 1.39 -1.81
CA PRO A 60 5.82 1.72 -0.89
C PRO A 60 6.98 0.71 -0.94
N ILE A 61 6.72 -0.58 -1.19
CA ILE A 61 7.78 -1.57 -1.39
C ILE A 61 8.63 -1.21 -2.61
N CYS A 62 7.98 -0.90 -3.74
CA CYS A 62 8.68 -0.45 -4.96
C CYS A 62 9.51 0.81 -4.70
N ALA A 63 8.97 1.78 -3.95
CA ALA A 63 9.69 3.00 -3.59
C ALA A 63 10.96 2.69 -2.76
N VAL A 64 10.85 1.85 -1.73
CA VAL A 64 11.99 1.45 -0.89
C VAL A 64 13.02 0.68 -1.70
N LEU A 65 12.59 -0.28 -2.53
CA LEU A 65 13.51 -1.06 -3.37
C LEU A 65 14.21 -0.18 -4.42
N GLY A 66 13.50 0.77 -5.02
CA GLY A 66 14.07 1.74 -5.96
C GLY A 66 15.11 2.63 -5.29
N PHE A 67 14.80 3.16 -4.10
CA PHE A 67 15.73 3.97 -3.32
C PHE A 67 17.01 3.19 -2.96
N GLU A 68 16.86 1.95 -2.50
CA GLU A 68 18.01 1.10 -2.16
C GLU A 68 18.84 0.71 -3.40
N ALA A 69 18.20 0.51 -4.56
CA ALA A 69 18.91 0.29 -5.81
C ALA A 69 19.77 1.49 -6.20
N VAL A 70 19.22 2.71 -6.10
CA VAL A 70 19.94 3.95 -6.37
C VAL A 70 21.11 4.14 -5.40
N ARG A 71 20.90 3.95 -4.09
CA ARG A 71 21.97 4.03 -3.08
C ARG A 71 23.11 3.05 -3.36
N LYS A 72 22.77 1.81 -3.75
CA LYS A 72 23.75 0.78 -4.08
C LYS A 72 24.59 1.15 -5.30
N VAL A 73 24.00 1.81 -6.30
CA VAL A 73 24.71 2.27 -7.50
C VAL A 73 25.58 3.49 -7.22
N LEU A 74 25.10 4.44 -6.41
CA LEU A 74 25.82 5.67 -6.07
C LEU A 74 26.94 5.48 -5.04
N GLY A 75 27.06 4.30 -4.42
CA GLY A 75 28.14 3.99 -3.49
C GLY A 75 28.02 4.65 -2.12
N ASP A 76 26.83 5.17 -1.79
CA ASP A 76 26.55 5.78 -0.49
C ASP A 76 26.59 4.69 0.59
N ARG A 77 27.62 4.74 1.45
CA ARG A 77 27.86 3.78 2.54
C ARG A 77 26.93 4.04 3.72
#